data_AF-A0A1E4SFW8-F1
#
_entry.id   AF-A0A1E4SFW8-F1
#
_cell.length_a   1.000
_cell.length_b   1.000
_cell.length_c   1.000
_cell.angle_alpha   90.00
_cell.angle_beta   90.00
_cell.angle_gamma   90.00
#
_symmetry.space_group_name_H-M   'P 1'
#
loop_
_entity.id
_entity.type
_entity.pdbx_description
1 polymer ?
#
loop_
_entity_poly.entity_id
_entity_poly.type
_entity_poly.pdbx_seq_one_letter_code
_entity_poly.pdbx_strand_id
1 'polypeptide(L)'
;MPESKYHPSKVVALFVAQFDIRSGYQLVWSKCSVPGMSLDGLDYKALPSGIHEYQKATVLLSHSHQNKLYYGQSRFRQYIVGDQPHEGSIDRDTVKMFSVGVVCDPTASQLAVAHTNWKPNEFINNGWEYSEILDTNLEQFLQEGNYANYDIFERLYQSLTSHITHLSVVPLQPDINHHLLTKLPNFVDLFGPLIFILFKQSLLRKRVLIFNRNHGNNADYLTVNSFSYILSLLTVIPQNIETVSKDEKNNYYSQPIYNVGLNDLTGLDLLKTKAYVASTNDDVLLYQKNLFDIAVIINDEESDYPAIYNHKDMGGALDQKKKLKATVRDYYKFKAIHNELHKSTGSRLTTEFTNKTNMSTDDLNSVHTKISSTSLNQFDDEVADEPAWWVNDATEAVSWRESIWSAFSWFASAGQVVSNTHSEPLSKNDRNGSLDMMQLVNIVGFFHSLTKKWIYLINEIVIEQLEEQNPGDEDASLFSSLTSNHKISLELTYQDLVDMELDPYYAQDVEFVREFVMLYWGSVVENVDIGMGITGICC
;
A
#
# COMPACT_ATOMS: atom_id res chain seq x y z
N MET A 1 -8.53 10.26 -30.17
CA MET A 1 -7.46 10.41 -29.17
C MET A 1 -6.41 9.36 -29.47
N PRO A 2 -5.11 9.66 -29.45
CA PRO A 2 -4.10 8.62 -29.63
C PRO A 2 -4.26 7.61 -28.49
N GLU A 3 -4.42 6.33 -28.85
CA GLU A 3 -4.44 5.23 -27.88
C GLU A 3 -3.17 5.32 -27.02
N SER A 4 -3.33 5.49 -25.70
CA SER A 4 -2.22 5.48 -24.75
C SER A 4 -1.63 4.08 -24.73
N LYS A 5 -0.58 3.87 -25.54
CA LYS A 5 0.14 2.61 -25.63
C LYS A 5 0.85 2.36 -24.31
N TYR A 6 0.65 1.17 -23.76
CA TYR A 6 1.38 0.70 -22.60
C TYR A 6 2.90 0.72 -22.83
N HIS A 7 3.63 1.24 -21.85
CA HIS A 7 5.09 1.16 -21.80
C HIS A 7 5.49 0.22 -20.65
N PRO A 8 6.10 -0.95 -20.95
CA PRO A 8 6.52 -1.88 -19.91
C PRO A 8 7.71 -1.32 -19.12
N SER A 9 7.88 -1.83 -17.90
CA SER A 9 8.99 -1.48 -17.00
C SER A 9 10.36 -1.60 -17.69
N LYS A 10 11.21 -0.56 -17.60
CA LYS A 10 12.56 -0.62 -18.20
C LYS A 10 13.49 -1.47 -17.34
N VAL A 11 13.77 -2.69 -17.77
CA VAL A 11 14.77 -3.57 -17.14
C VAL A 11 16.16 -2.96 -17.30
N VAL A 12 16.89 -2.84 -16.19
CA VAL A 12 18.28 -2.37 -16.14
C VAL A 12 19.25 -3.43 -15.64
N ALA A 13 18.77 -4.44 -14.90
CA ALA A 13 19.56 -5.59 -14.50
C ALA A 13 18.73 -6.88 -14.50
N LEU A 14 19.41 -8.01 -14.72
CA LEU A 14 18.89 -9.36 -14.54
C LEU A 14 19.90 -10.14 -13.68
N PHE A 15 19.41 -10.93 -12.74
CA PHE A 15 20.27 -11.71 -11.86
C PHE A 15 19.66 -13.08 -11.54
N VAL A 16 20.53 -14.00 -11.12
CA VAL A 16 20.18 -15.33 -10.65
C VAL A 16 20.81 -15.54 -9.29
N ALA A 17 19.96 -15.82 -8.30
CA ALA A 17 20.35 -16.22 -6.97
C ALA A 17 20.13 -17.72 -6.78
N GLN A 18 21.00 -18.35 -6.01
CA GLN A 18 20.93 -19.76 -5.65
C GLN A 18 21.06 -19.89 -4.14
N PHE A 19 20.36 -20.86 -3.55
CA PHE A 19 20.69 -21.35 -2.22
C PHE A 19 21.60 -22.59 -2.35
N ASP A 20 22.81 -22.50 -1.80
CA ASP A 20 23.75 -23.61 -1.66
C ASP A 20 23.82 -24.06 -0.20
N ILE A 21 23.73 -25.37 0.04
CA ILE A 21 23.67 -25.93 1.40
C ILE A 21 24.94 -25.62 2.21
N ARG A 22 26.10 -25.48 1.55
CA ARG A 22 27.39 -25.25 2.23
C ARG A 22 27.69 -23.76 2.37
N SER A 23 27.33 -23.00 1.35
CA SER A 23 27.78 -21.62 1.18
C SER A 23 26.67 -20.59 1.45
N GLY A 24 25.43 -21.04 1.65
CA GLY A 24 24.26 -20.19 1.86
C GLY A 24 23.73 -19.57 0.58
N TYR A 25 23.12 -18.39 0.70
CA TYR A 25 22.62 -17.62 -0.44
C TYR A 25 23.79 -17.05 -1.26
N GLN A 26 23.68 -17.18 -2.58
CA GLN A 26 24.69 -16.71 -3.51
C GLN A 26 24.06 -16.07 -4.74
N LEU A 27 24.57 -14.90 -5.12
CA LEU A 27 24.37 -14.33 -6.44
C LEU A 27 25.29 -15.04 -7.45
N VAL A 28 24.76 -16.04 -8.17
CA VAL A 28 25.56 -16.92 -9.04
C VAL A 28 25.77 -16.36 -10.45
N TRP A 29 24.86 -15.50 -10.90
CA TRP A 29 24.98 -14.82 -12.18
C TRP A 29 24.27 -13.48 -12.14
N SER A 30 24.82 -12.46 -12.79
CA SER A 30 24.11 -11.19 -12.96
C SER A 30 24.64 -10.37 -14.13
N LYS A 31 23.77 -9.51 -14.65
CA LYS A 31 24.10 -8.45 -15.62
C LYS A 31 23.38 -7.17 -15.28
N CYS A 32 24.11 -6.06 -15.44
CA CYS A 32 23.62 -4.73 -15.16
C CYS A 32 24.07 -3.75 -16.26
N SER A 33 23.14 -2.90 -16.69
CA SER A 33 23.41 -1.81 -17.64
C SER A 33 23.79 -0.49 -16.95
N VAL A 34 23.56 -0.36 -15.64
CA VAL A 34 23.86 0.86 -14.87
C VAL A 34 25.32 0.79 -14.39
N PRO A 35 26.20 1.72 -14.82
CA PRO A 35 27.60 1.71 -14.42
C PRO A 35 27.78 1.86 -12.90
N GLY A 36 28.52 0.94 -12.28
CA GLY A 36 28.88 1.01 -10.86
C GLY A 36 27.77 0.58 -9.88
N MET A 37 26.60 0.16 -10.36
CA MET A 37 25.56 -0.41 -9.50
C MET A 37 25.93 -1.84 -9.09
N SER A 38 26.31 -2.03 -7.83
CA SER A 38 26.48 -3.37 -7.25
C SER A 38 25.12 -4.03 -7.05
N LEU A 39 25.01 -5.31 -7.39
CA LEU A 39 23.81 -6.12 -7.16
C LEU A 39 23.94 -6.99 -5.90
N ASP A 40 24.98 -6.76 -5.10
CA ASP A 40 25.22 -7.48 -3.85
C ASP A 40 24.02 -7.28 -2.90
N GLY A 41 23.63 -8.35 -2.21
CA GLY A 41 22.52 -8.34 -1.28
C GLY A 41 21.15 -8.63 -1.91
N LEU A 42 21.04 -8.64 -3.25
CA LEU A 42 19.79 -9.02 -3.93
C LEU A 42 19.45 -10.51 -3.77
N ASP A 43 20.45 -11.36 -3.58
CA ASP A 43 20.30 -12.77 -3.26
C ASP A 43 19.49 -12.98 -1.97
N TYR A 44 19.78 -12.24 -0.90
CA TYR A 44 19.00 -12.29 0.35
C TYR A 44 17.57 -11.78 0.18
N LYS A 45 17.33 -10.84 -0.74
CA LYS A 45 15.98 -10.32 -1.02
C LYS A 45 15.17 -11.26 -1.91
N ALA A 46 15.82 -11.92 -2.85
CA ALA A 46 15.20 -12.85 -3.78
C ALA A 46 14.93 -14.24 -3.15
N LEU A 47 15.60 -14.52 -2.03
CA LEU A 47 15.45 -15.73 -1.23
C LEU A 47 15.20 -15.39 0.25
N PRO A 48 14.09 -14.72 0.60
CA PRO A 48 13.75 -14.36 1.97
C PRO A 48 13.57 -15.56 2.89
N SER A 49 13.60 -15.31 4.20
CA SER A 49 13.29 -16.32 5.21
C SER A 49 11.93 -16.97 4.93
N GLY A 50 11.86 -18.30 5.09
CA GLY A 50 10.67 -19.12 4.82
C GLY A 50 10.44 -19.54 3.37
N ILE A 51 11.19 -19.01 2.39
CA ILE A 51 10.84 -19.22 0.96
C ILE A 51 10.92 -20.69 0.51
N HIS A 52 11.73 -21.50 1.20
CA HIS A 52 11.91 -22.93 0.96
C HIS A 52 10.68 -23.78 1.30
N GLU A 53 9.67 -23.22 1.95
CA GLU A 53 8.38 -23.90 2.19
C GLU A 53 7.51 -23.92 0.92
N TYR A 54 7.84 -23.10 -0.08
CA TYR A 54 7.08 -22.98 -1.32
C TYR A 54 7.79 -23.69 -2.47
N GLN A 55 7.01 -24.33 -3.35
CA GLN A 55 7.58 -24.85 -4.60
C GLN A 55 7.91 -23.73 -5.60
N LYS A 56 7.09 -22.67 -5.61
CA LYS A 56 7.26 -21.47 -6.44
C LYS A 56 6.82 -20.25 -5.67
N ALA A 57 7.51 -19.13 -5.84
CA ALA A 57 7.15 -17.86 -5.22
C ALA A 57 7.56 -16.67 -6.09
N THR A 58 6.89 -15.54 -5.92
CA THR A 58 7.33 -14.25 -6.46
C THR A 58 7.58 -13.29 -5.33
N VAL A 59 8.74 -12.63 -5.34
CA VAL A 59 9.12 -11.67 -4.31
C VAL A 59 9.40 -10.33 -4.98
N LEU A 60 8.73 -9.28 -4.52
CA LEU A 60 9.00 -7.91 -4.96
C LEU A 60 10.16 -7.35 -4.14
N LEU A 61 11.04 -6.63 -4.81
CA LEU A 61 12.28 -6.13 -4.22
C LEU A 61 12.53 -4.67 -4.59
N SER A 62 13.29 -4.00 -3.72
CA SER A 62 13.79 -2.66 -3.94
C SER A 62 15.30 -2.62 -3.74
N HIS A 63 15.96 -1.83 -4.58
CA HIS A 63 17.41 -1.67 -4.56
C HIS A 63 17.77 -0.19 -4.64
N SER A 64 18.69 0.27 -3.79
CA SER A 64 19.10 1.67 -3.75
C SER A 64 20.52 1.81 -4.32
N HIS A 65 20.70 2.75 -5.23
CA HIS A 65 22.00 3.11 -5.78
C HIS A 65 22.09 4.62 -5.97
N GLN A 66 23.11 5.26 -5.39
CA GLN A 66 23.33 6.71 -5.47
C GLN A 66 22.08 7.55 -5.08
N ASN A 67 21.42 7.20 -3.97
CA ASN A 67 20.16 7.80 -3.51
C ASN A 67 18.97 7.66 -4.48
N LYS A 68 19.11 6.88 -5.56
CA LYS A 68 18.00 6.52 -6.44
C LYS A 68 17.47 5.14 -6.07
N LEU A 69 16.15 5.03 -5.98
CA LEU A 69 15.46 3.77 -5.72
C LEU A 69 15.11 3.09 -7.04
N TYR A 70 15.38 1.80 -7.12
CA TYR A 70 15.01 0.90 -8.20
C TYR A 70 14.07 -0.16 -7.63
N TYR A 71 13.16 -0.66 -8.46
CA TYR A 71 12.25 -1.74 -8.08
C TYR A 71 12.50 -2.96 -8.95
N GLY A 72 12.07 -4.10 -8.47
CA GLY A 72 12.22 -5.33 -9.20
C GLY A 72 11.30 -6.41 -8.66
N GLN A 73 11.37 -7.55 -9.31
CA GLN A 73 10.77 -8.77 -8.83
C GLN A 73 11.69 -9.95 -9.10
N SER A 74 11.51 -11.00 -8.33
CA SER A 74 12.20 -12.27 -8.52
C SER A 74 11.22 -13.43 -8.49
N ARG A 75 11.49 -14.44 -9.32
CA ARG A 75 10.75 -15.67 -9.47
C ARG A 75 11.59 -16.80 -8.89
N PHE A 76 11.10 -17.40 -7.82
CA PHE A 76 11.72 -18.51 -7.13
C PHE A 76 11.09 -19.83 -7.55
N ARG A 77 11.92 -20.86 -7.71
CA ARG A 77 11.50 -22.26 -7.87
C ARG A 77 12.39 -23.20 -7.07
N GLN A 78 11.74 -24.16 -6.44
CA GLN A 78 12.36 -25.35 -5.87
C GLN A 78 12.14 -26.54 -6.81
N TYR A 79 13.22 -27.24 -7.15
CA TYR A 79 13.21 -28.40 -8.03
C TYR A 79 13.92 -29.58 -7.35
N ILE A 80 13.25 -30.73 -7.32
CA ILE A 80 13.81 -31.96 -6.73
C ILE A 80 14.34 -32.82 -7.87
N VAL A 81 15.64 -33.09 -7.86
CA VAL A 81 16.33 -33.89 -8.89
C VAL A 81 16.27 -35.37 -8.52
N GLY A 82 15.47 -36.16 -9.24
CA GLY A 82 15.35 -37.63 -9.07
C GLY A 82 13.89 -38.11 -8.96
N ASP A 83 13.67 -39.42 -8.90
CA ASP A 83 12.35 -40.00 -8.63
C ASP A 83 11.90 -39.64 -7.21
N GLN A 84 10.60 -39.36 -7.05
CA GLN A 84 9.97 -39.13 -5.75
C GLN A 84 10.37 -40.24 -4.77
N PRO A 85 10.96 -39.93 -3.60
CA PRO A 85 11.45 -40.96 -2.71
C PRO A 85 10.31 -41.86 -2.23
N HIS A 86 10.46 -43.17 -2.45
CA HIS A 86 9.78 -44.17 -1.63
C HIS A 86 10.38 -44.05 -0.23
N GLU A 87 9.58 -43.59 0.74
CA GLU A 87 9.93 -43.38 2.15
C GLU A 87 10.79 -42.13 2.46
N GLY A 88 10.10 -41.03 2.79
CA GLY A 88 10.37 -40.19 3.98
C GLY A 88 11.66 -39.37 4.12
N SER A 89 12.73 -39.63 3.35
CA SER A 89 13.99 -38.86 3.44
C SER A 89 14.40 -38.36 2.06
N ILE A 90 14.04 -37.11 1.74
CA ILE A 90 14.60 -36.38 0.60
C ILE A 90 16.07 -36.09 0.94
N ASP A 91 16.99 -36.63 0.15
CA ASP A 91 18.41 -36.28 0.26
C ASP A 91 18.58 -34.79 -0.11
N ARG A 92 19.05 -33.96 0.80
CA ARG A 92 19.03 -32.50 0.65
C ARG A 92 19.82 -32.02 -0.56
N ASP A 93 20.84 -32.78 -0.98
CA ASP A 93 21.67 -32.46 -2.15
C ASP A 93 20.89 -32.54 -3.49
N THR A 94 19.75 -33.22 -3.50
CA THR A 94 18.84 -33.34 -4.65
C THR A 94 17.94 -32.13 -4.86
N VAL A 95 17.80 -31.26 -3.85
CA VAL A 95 16.93 -30.09 -3.93
C VAL A 95 17.71 -28.90 -4.47
N LYS A 96 17.27 -28.39 -5.62
CA LYS A 96 17.82 -27.20 -6.27
C LYS A 96 16.87 -26.03 -6.06
N MET A 97 17.40 -24.94 -5.51
CA MET A 97 16.65 -23.75 -5.17
C MET A 97 17.29 -22.56 -5.89
N PHE A 98 16.55 -22.01 -6.85
CA PHE A 98 17.01 -20.89 -7.66
C PHE A 98 15.94 -19.81 -7.73
N SER A 99 16.40 -18.57 -7.83
CA SER A 99 15.55 -17.41 -8.05
C SER A 99 16.13 -16.56 -9.17
N VAL A 100 15.34 -16.23 -10.19
CA VAL A 100 15.72 -15.29 -11.25
C VAL A 100 14.99 -13.97 -11.03
N GLY A 101 15.69 -12.84 -11.05
CA GLY A 101 15.09 -11.54 -10.80
C GLY A 101 15.54 -10.45 -11.75
N VAL A 102 14.67 -9.48 -11.93
CA VAL A 102 14.92 -8.25 -12.71
C VAL A 102 14.93 -7.05 -11.79
N VAL A 103 15.73 -6.05 -12.14
CA VAL A 103 15.69 -4.71 -11.56
C VAL A 103 15.35 -3.73 -12.67
N CYS A 104 14.42 -2.84 -12.39
CA CYS A 104 13.83 -1.89 -13.31
C CYS A 104 14.10 -0.45 -12.87
N ASP A 105 14.28 0.44 -13.85
CA ASP A 105 14.40 1.88 -13.62
C ASP A 105 13.00 2.53 -13.60
N PRO A 106 12.54 3.04 -12.45
CA PRO A 106 11.20 3.63 -12.35
C PRO A 106 11.05 4.96 -13.09
N THR A 107 12.14 5.68 -13.36
CA THR A 107 12.10 7.02 -13.98
C THR A 107 12.03 6.95 -15.51
N ALA A 108 12.41 5.82 -16.11
CA ALA A 108 12.52 5.74 -17.56
C ALA A 108 11.17 5.66 -18.29
N SER A 109 10.12 5.18 -17.62
CA SER A 109 8.74 5.18 -18.14
C SER A 109 8.16 6.60 -18.25
N GLN A 110 8.60 7.53 -17.37
CA GLN A 110 8.16 8.94 -17.38
C GLN A 110 8.68 9.73 -18.59
N LEU A 111 9.86 9.38 -19.14
CA LEU A 111 10.40 10.03 -20.34
C LEU A 111 9.60 9.73 -21.61
N ALA A 112 8.82 8.64 -21.63
CA ALA A 112 7.92 8.30 -22.73
C ALA A 112 6.55 9.00 -22.60
N VAL A 113 6.12 9.31 -21.36
CA VAL A 113 4.84 9.97 -21.05
C VAL A 113 5.14 11.35 -20.48
N ALA A 114 5.46 12.30 -21.35
CA ALA A 114 5.93 13.66 -21.02
C ALA A 114 4.95 14.55 -20.20
N HIS A 115 3.86 14.01 -19.65
CA HIS A 115 2.74 14.78 -19.09
C HIS A 115 2.22 14.32 -17.72
N THR A 116 2.76 13.29 -17.06
CA THR A 116 2.26 12.87 -15.73
C THR A 116 3.41 12.68 -14.72
N ASN A 117 3.72 13.74 -13.96
CA ASN A 117 4.63 13.68 -12.78
C ASN A 117 3.94 12.99 -11.58
N TRP A 118 3.25 11.86 -11.79
CA TRP A 118 2.52 11.14 -10.76
C TRP A 118 3.42 10.06 -10.16
N LYS A 119 3.83 10.24 -8.90
CA LYS A 119 4.81 9.38 -8.23
C LYS A 119 4.39 7.91 -8.16
N PRO A 120 3.12 7.55 -7.89
CA PRO A 120 2.68 6.15 -7.87
C PRO A 120 2.97 5.34 -9.14
N ASN A 121 3.09 5.98 -10.30
CA ASN A 121 3.51 5.32 -11.55
C ASN A 121 4.88 4.65 -11.41
N GLU A 122 5.75 5.18 -10.54
CA GLU A 122 7.07 4.61 -10.30
C GLU A 122 7.01 3.33 -9.49
N PHE A 123 6.06 3.23 -8.56
CA PHE A 123 6.02 2.14 -7.58
C PHE A 123 5.74 0.80 -8.26
N ILE A 124 4.88 0.79 -9.28
CA ILE A 124 4.53 -0.44 -10.00
C ILE A 124 5.54 -0.84 -11.08
N ASN A 125 6.56 -0.01 -11.37
CA ASN A 125 7.61 -0.31 -12.36
C ASN A 125 8.64 -1.31 -11.83
N ASN A 126 8.17 -2.46 -11.35
CA ASN A 126 8.95 -3.54 -10.76
C ASN A 126 9.17 -4.72 -11.73
N GLY A 127 8.64 -4.63 -12.95
CA GLY A 127 8.78 -5.68 -13.96
C GLY A 127 7.75 -6.80 -13.87
N TRP A 128 6.60 -6.61 -13.18
CA TRP A 128 5.49 -7.56 -13.07
C TRP A 128 5.03 -8.14 -14.42
N GLU A 129 5.25 -7.41 -15.52
CA GLU A 129 4.96 -7.83 -16.88
C GLU A 129 5.78 -9.04 -17.34
N TYR A 130 6.97 -9.21 -16.76
CA TYR A 130 7.93 -10.23 -17.15
C TYR A 130 7.80 -11.50 -16.31
N SER A 131 6.81 -11.59 -15.41
CA SER A 131 6.65 -12.70 -14.46
C SER A 131 6.67 -14.07 -15.14
N GLU A 132 5.86 -14.26 -16.19
CA GLU A 132 5.73 -15.52 -16.93
C GLU A 132 7.00 -15.88 -17.70
N ILE A 133 7.65 -14.89 -18.31
CA ILE A 133 8.88 -15.11 -19.08
C ILE A 133 10.02 -15.52 -18.14
N LEU A 134 10.14 -14.85 -16.99
CA LEU A 134 11.13 -15.19 -15.97
C LEU A 134 10.92 -16.61 -15.44
N ASP A 135 9.66 -16.95 -15.12
CA ASP A 135 9.30 -18.26 -14.60
C ASP A 135 9.57 -19.39 -15.61
N THR A 136 9.21 -19.18 -16.88
CA THR A 136 9.44 -20.15 -17.96
C THR A 136 10.93 -20.39 -18.21
N ASN A 137 11.74 -19.32 -18.25
CA ASN A 137 13.19 -19.46 -18.47
C ASN A 137 13.87 -20.12 -17.26
N LEU A 138 13.43 -19.83 -16.03
CA LEU A 138 13.94 -20.51 -14.85
C LEU A 138 13.57 -22.01 -14.85
N GLU A 139 12.34 -22.34 -15.21
CA GLU A 139 11.89 -23.73 -15.35
C GLU A 139 12.71 -24.49 -16.40
N GLN A 140 12.95 -23.89 -17.57
CA GLN A 140 13.81 -24.48 -18.60
C GLN A 140 15.24 -24.70 -18.08
N PHE A 141 15.84 -23.71 -17.44
CA PHE A 141 17.18 -23.83 -16.84
C PHE A 141 17.25 -24.98 -15.82
N LEU A 142 16.22 -25.14 -14.99
CA LEU A 142 16.15 -26.21 -14.00
C LEU A 142 16.03 -27.60 -14.64
N GLN A 143 15.26 -27.73 -15.73
CA GLN A 143 15.08 -28.96 -16.48
C GLN A 143 16.32 -29.38 -17.29
N GLU A 144 17.09 -28.42 -17.81
CA GLU A 144 18.34 -28.70 -18.54
C GLU A 144 19.42 -29.32 -17.63
N GLY A 145 19.35 -29.06 -16.32
CA GLY A 145 20.23 -29.68 -15.31
C GLY A 145 21.70 -29.22 -15.35
N ASN A 146 22.08 -28.33 -16.28
CA ASN A 146 23.42 -27.76 -16.38
C ASN A 146 23.51 -26.41 -15.64
N TYR A 147 23.62 -26.48 -14.32
CA TYR A 147 23.58 -25.30 -13.44
C TYR A 147 24.78 -24.35 -13.53
N ALA A 148 25.75 -24.62 -14.42
CA ALA A 148 26.86 -23.73 -14.71
C ALA A 148 26.67 -22.94 -16.03
N ASN A 149 25.64 -23.26 -16.82
CA ASN A 149 25.36 -22.61 -18.09
C ASN A 149 24.26 -21.55 -17.96
N TYR A 150 24.65 -20.27 -17.99
CA TYR A 150 23.72 -19.15 -17.89
C TYR A 150 23.38 -18.49 -19.24
N ASP A 151 23.67 -19.16 -20.37
CA ASP A 151 23.38 -18.64 -21.72
C ASP A 151 21.90 -18.32 -21.95
N ILE A 152 21.00 -19.03 -21.28
CA ILE A 152 19.55 -18.75 -21.33
C ILE A 152 19.24 -17.38 -20.74
N PHE A 153 19.85 -17.03 -19.61
CA PHE A 153 19.67 -15.74 -18.96
C PHE A 153 20.41 -14.62 -19.69
N GLU A 154 21.53 -14.93 -20.37
CA GLU A 154 22.19 -14.00 -21.28
C GLU A 154 21.26 -13.56 -22.42
N ARG A 155 20.64 -14.53 -23.12
CA ARG A 155 19.67 -14.27 -24.19
C ARG A 155 18.45 -13.52 -23.67
N LEU A 156 17.96 -13.89 -22.49
CA LEU A 156 16.83 -13.22 -21.84
C LEU A 156 17.17 -11.75 -21.53
N TYR A 157 18.32 -11.48 -20.92
CA TYR A 157 18.77 -10.11 -20.63
C TYR A 157 18.88 -9.28 -21.91
N GLN A 158 19.45 -9.84 -22.97
CA GLN A 158 19.50 -9.17 -24.28
C GLN A 158 18.09 -8.91 -24.81
N SER A 159 17.16 -9.86 -24.71
CA SER A 159 15.77 -9.66 -25.15
C SER A 159 15.03 -8.58 -24.36
N LEU A 160 15.30 -8.46 -23.05
CA LEU A 160 14.64 -7.48 -22.17
C LEU A 160 15.24 -6.08 -22.29
N THR A 161 16.54 -5.96 -22.59
CA THR A 161 17.28 -4.69 -22.59
C THR A 161 17.57 -4.14 -23.98
N SER A 162 17.63 -4.98 -25.02
CA SER A 162 17.67 -4.53 -26.40
C SER A 162 16.36 -3.79 -26.63
N HIS A 163 16.44 -2.47 -26.76
CA HIS A 163 15.30 -1.61 -27.03
C HIS A 163 14.32 -2.29 -27.99
N ILE A 164 13.03 -2.10 -27.73
CA ILE A 164 11.94 -2.20 -28.70
C ILE A 164 12.34 -1.30 -29.89
N THR A 165 13.25 -1.78 -30.73
CA THR A 165 13.38 -1.34 -32.10
C THR A 165 12.05 -1.71 -32.73
N HIS A 166 11.56 -0.86 -33.63
CA HIS A 166 10.26 -1.00 -34.31
C HIS A 166 10.03 -2.33 -35.07
N LEU A 167 10.87 -3.35 -34.86
CA LEU A 167 10.95 -4.62 -35.57
C LEU A 167 10.71 -5.86 -34.69
N SER A 168 10.53 -5.76 -33.38
CA SER A 168 10.12 -6.90 -32.54
C SER A 168 8.57 -6.97 -32.46
N VAL A 169 7.97 -7.75 -33.37
CA VAL A 169 6.52 -7.84 -33.63
C VAL A 169 5.80 -8.85 -32.70
N VAL A 170 6.22 -8.97 -31.43
CA VAL A 170 5.39 -9.65 -30.43
C VAL A 170 5.10 -8.65 -29.31
N PRO A 171 3.90 -8.05 -29.27
CA PRO A 171 3.51 -7.21 -28.14
C PRO A 171 3.54 -8.09 -26.88
N LEU A 172 4.30 -7.65 -25.88
CA LEU A 172 4.24 -8.22 -24.54
C LEU A 172 2.77 -8.10 -24.10
N GLN A 173 2.07 -9.21 -23.94
CA GLN A 173 0.73 -9.25 -23.37
C GLN A 173 0.88 -9.63 -21.90
N PRO A 174 1.04 -8.65 -20.99
CA PRO A 174 1.20 -8.96 -19.58
C PRO A 174 -0.09 -9.62 -19.06
N ASP A 175 0.07 -10.66 -18.25
CA ASP A 175 -1.07 -11.23 -17.52
C ASP A 175 -1.47 -10.27 -16.40
N ILE A 176 -2.70 -9.78 -16.49
CA ILE A 176 -3.26 -8.80 -15.55
C ILE A 176 -3.32 -9.32 -14.11
N ASN A 177 -3.34 -10.64 -13.92
CA ASN A 177 -3.33 -11.25 -12.57
C ASN A 177 -2.04 -10.98 -11.81
N HIS A 178 -0.95 -10.60 -12.49
CA HIS A 178 0.30 -10.18 -11.86
C HIS A 178 0.31 -8.71 -11.47
N HIS A 179 -0.69 -7.92 -11.88
CA HIS A 179 -0.78 -6.51 -11.51
C HIS A 179 -1.08 -6.38 -10.02
N LEU A 180 -0.28 -5.60 -9.29
CA LEU A 180 -0.34 -5.54 -7.81
C LEU A 180 -1.71 -5.08 -7.27
N LEU A 181 -2.42 -4.21 -7.99
CA LEU A 181 -3.77 -3.77 -7.61
C LEU A 181 -4.78 -4.92 -7.52
N THR A 182 -4.59 -6.03 -8.25
CA THR A 182 -5.45 -7.22 -8.14
C THR A 182 -5.43 -7.86 -6.75
N LYS A 183 -4.46 -7.50 -5.91
CA LYS A 183 -4.37 -7.95 -4.51
C LYS A 183 -5.15 -7.06 -3.53
N LEU A 184 -5.84 -6.02 -4.02
CA LEU A 184 -6.68 -5.16 -3.18
C LEU A 184 -7.81 -5.91 -2.45
N PRO A 185 -8.52 -6.89 -3.06
CA PRO A 185 -9.49 -7.69 -2.33
C PRO A 185 -8.84 -8.47 -1.18
N ASN A 186 -7.69 -9.12 -1.42
CA ASN A 186 -6.93 -9.80 -0.36
C ASN A 186 -6.50 -8.84 0.76
N PHE A 187 -6.16 -7.59 0.43
CA PHE A 187 -5.81 -6.56 1.41
C PHE A 187 -7.02 -6.18 2.27
N VAL A 188 -8.20 -5.99 1.66
CA VAL A 188 -9.44 -5.66 2.37
C VAL A 188 -9.90 -6.82 3.25
N ASP A 189 -9.89 -8.05 2.73
CA ASP A 189 -10.34 -9.24 3.45
C ASP A 189 -9.42 -9.57 4.64
N LEU A 190 -8.09 -9.45 4.45
CA LEU A 190 -7.12 -9.75 5.49
C LEU A 190 -7.19 -8.74 6.64
N PHE A 191 -7.13 -7.44 6.34
CA PHE A 191 -7.04 -6.40 7.37
C PHE A 191 -8.39 -5.99 7.93
N GLY A 192 -9.50 -6.28 7.24
CA GLY A 192 -10.82 -5.93 7.72
C GLY A 192 -10.94 -4.42 8.01
N PRO A 193 -11.60 -4.02 9.12
CA PRO A 193 -11.68 -2.61 9.54
C PRO A 193 -10.33 -1.92 9.78
N LEU A 194 -9.26 -2.68 10.05
CA LEU A 194 -7.93 -2.14 10.34
C LEU A 194 -7.29 -1.41 9.15
N ILE A 195 -7.84 -1.56 7.93
CA ILE A 195 -7.40 -0.77 6.76
C ILE A 195 -7.46 0.74 7.03
N PHE A 196 -8.42 1.23 7.83
CA PHE A 196 -8.53 2.64 8.17
C PHE A 196 -7.46 3.09 9.17
N ILE A 197 -7.00 2.19 10.04
CA ILE A 197 -5.85 2.45 10.91
C ILE A 197 -4.58 2.56 10.06
N LEU A 198 -4.33 1.59 9.17
CA LEU A 198 -3.18 1.65 8.26
C LEU A 198 -3.21 2.90 7.39
N PHE A 199 -4.37 3.26 6.86
CA PHE A 199 -4.58 4.47 6.07
C PHE A 199 -4.23 5.73 6.85
N LYS A 200 -4.79 5.91 8.05
CA LYS A 200 -4.50 7.06 8.93
C LYS A 200 -3.01 7.15 9.29
N GLN A 201 -2.41 6.04 9.75
CA GLN A 201 -0.98 6.03 10.12
C GLN A 201 -0.06 6.31 8.92
N SER A 202 -0.42 5.82 7.73
CA SER A 202 0.36 6.05 6.51
C SER A 202 0.22 7.47 5.97
N LEU A 203 -0.95 8.11 6.11
CA LEU A 203 -1.13 9.53 5.82
C LEU A 203 -0.30 10.43 6.74
N LEU A 204 -0.03 9.98 7.97
CA LEU A 204 0.92 10.61 8.89
C LEU A 204 2.39 10.34 8.54
N ARG A 205 2.67 9.68 7.40
CA ARG A 205 4.01 9.38 6.91
C ARG A 205 4.88 8.57 7.89
N LYS A 206 4.22 7.78 8.73
CA LYS A 206 4.86 6.80 9.61
C LYS A 206 5.43 5.66 8.79
N ARG A 207 6.56 5.11 9.25
CA ARG A 207 7.20 3.95 8.62
C ARG A 207 6.47 2.69 9.06
N VAL A 208 5.86 2.01 8.10
CA VAL A 208 5.05 0.81 8.33
C VAL A 208 5.83 -0.42 7.92
N LEU A 209 6.02 -1.35 8.84
CA LEU A 209 6.63 -2.66 8.57
C LEU A 209 5.63 -3.79 8.84
N ILE A 210 5.36 -4.56 7.79
CA ILE A 210 4.43 -5.69 7.79
C ILE A 210 5.20 -6.98 8.02
N PHE A 211 4.97 -7.65 9.14
CA PHE A 211 5.60 -8.91 9.52
C PHE A 211 4.72 -10.08 9.07
N ASN A 212 5.22 -10.93 8.18
CA ASN A 212 4.57 -12.16 7.74
C ASN A 212 5.26 -13.37 8.40
N ARG A 213 4.73 -13.79 9.56
CA ARG A 213 5.36 -14.80 10.44
C ARG A 213 5.06 -16.23 10.00
N ASN A 214 3.86 -16.50 9.50
CA ASN A 214 3.45 -17.83 9.06
C ASN A 214 3.59 -17.98 7.54
N HIS A 215 4.68 -18.65 7.13
CA HIS A 215 5.01 -18.99 5.75
C HIS A 215 4.11 -20.08 5.11
N GLY A 216 3.16 -20.65 5.87
CA GLY A 216 2.43 -21.85 5.44
C GLY A 216 1.10 -21.64 4.70
N ASN A 217 0.21 -20.73 5.14
CA ASN A 217 -1.22 -20.94 4.84
C ASN A 217 -2.09 -19.74 4.43
N ASN A 218 -1.72 -18.48 4.70
CA ASN A 218 -2.70 -17.38 4.56
C ASN A 218 -2.40 -16.35 3.47
N ALA A 219 -1.13 -16.13 3.09
CA ALA A 219 -0.77 -15.21 2.00
C ALA A 219 0.62 -15.53 1.42
N ASP A 220 0.75 -15.57 0.10
CA ASP A 220 2.03 -15.71 -0.59
C ASP A 220 2.84 -14.40 -0.54
N TYR A 221 4.16 -14.50 -0.77
CA TYR A 221 5.07 -13.34 -0.76
C TYR A 221 4.59 -12.20 -1.65
N LEU A 222 4.13 -12.51 -2.87
CA LEU A 222 3.64 -11.50 -3.80
C LEU A 222 2.46 -10.72 -3.24
N THR A 223 1.47 -11.39 -2.63
CA THR A 223 0.30 -10.74 -2.05
C THR A 223 0.71 -9.82 -0.91
N VAL A 224 1.54 -10.29 0.02
CA VAL A 224 2.01 -9.45 1.15
C VAL A 224 2.86 -8.28 0.65
N ASN A 225 3.78 -8.50 -0.28
CA ASN A 225 4.59 -7.40 -0.84
C ASN A 225 3.70 -6.38 -1.58
N SER A 226 2.64 -6.84 -2.26
CA SER A 226 1.68 -5.97 -2.96
C SER A 226 0.93 -5.04 -2.01
N PHE A 227 0.74 -5.43 -0.74
CA PHE A 227 0.14 -4.56 0.27
C PHE A 227 0.95 -3.27 0.50
N SER A 228 2.27 -3.33 0.34
CA SER A 228 3.11 -2.13 0.40
C SER A 228 2.74 -1.15 -0.71
N TYR A 229 2.56 -1.64 -1.94
CA TYR A 229 2.11 -0.82 -3.07
C TYR A 229 0.68 -0.29 -2.87
N ILE A 230 -0.25 -1.16 -2.44
CA ILE A 230 -1.65 -0.78 -2.23
C ILE A 230 -1.74 0.32 -1.16
N LEU A 231 -1.11 0.15 -0.01
CA LEU A 231 -1.16 1.14 1.07
C LEU A 231 -0.51 2.47 0.66
N SER A 232 0.62 2.41 -0.06
CA SER A 232 1.23 3.58 -0.66
C SER A 232 0.32 4.27 -1.66
N LEU A 233 -0.38 3.52 -2.52
CA LEU A 233 -1.31 4.05 -3.50
C LEU A 233 -2.50 4.73 -2.82
N LEU A 234 -3.14 4.07 -1.84
CA LEU A 234 -4.32 4.59 -1.12
C LEU A 234 -4.04 5.91 -0.38
N THR A 235 -2.78 6.16 0.01
CA THR A 235 -2.38 7.25 0.92
C THR A 235 -1.61 8.37 0.24
N VAL A 236 -1.58 8.38 -1.10
CA VAL A 236 -0.99 9.48 -1.87
C VAL A 236 -1.91 10.70 -1.83
N ILE A 237 -1.33 11.87 -1.61
CA ILE A 237 -2.03 13.15 -1.71
C ILE A 237 -2.25 13.48 -3.20
N PRO A 238 -3.51 13.56 -3.68
CA PRO A 238 -3.82 13.85 -5.08
C PRO A 238 -3.24 15.20 -5.56
N GLN A 239 -2.73 15.25 -6.81
CA GLN A 239 -2.09 16.44 -7.41
C GLN A 239 -2.95 17.71 -7.46
N ASN A 240 -4.28 17.57 -7.38
CA ASN A 240 -5.22 18.69 -7.50
C ASN A 240 -5.47 19.40 -6.16
N ILE A 241 -4.72 19.05 -5.11
CA ILE A 241 -4.84 19.64 -3.79
C ILE A 241 -3.63 20.55 -3.56
N GLU A 242 -3.90 21.84 -3.40
CA GLU A 242 -2.90 22.78 -2.90
C GLU A 242 -2.87 22.65 -1.37
N THR A 243 -1.78 22.11 -0.83
CA THR A 243 -1.52 22.15 0.61
C THR A 243 -0.87 23.48 0.95
N VAL A 244 -1.27 24.06 2.08
CA VAL A 244 -0.79 25.34 2.60
C VAL A 244 0.74 25.34 2.83
N SER A 245 1.32 24.21 3.23
CA SER A 245 2.77 24.08 3.33
C SER A 245 3.38 23.57 2.02
N LYS A 246 4.26 24.39 1.42
CA LYS A 246 5.18 23.97 0.34
C LYS A 246 6.40 23.22 0.88
N ASP A 247 6.48 22.98 2.19
CA ASP A 247 7.63 22.33 2.81
C ASP A 247 7.65 20.83 2.46
N GLU A 248 8.52 20.56 1.48
CA GLU A 248 8.89 19.29 0.87
C GLU A 248 7.78 18.54 0.11
N LYS A 249 7.95 18.46 -1.22
CA LYS A 249 7.34 17.45 -2.12
C LYS A 249 7.48 15.99 -1.61
N ASN A 250 8.25 15.75 -0.55
CA ASN A 250 8.48 14.46 0.09
C ASN A 250 7.32 13.97 0.97
N ASN A 251 6.37 14.82 1.35
CA ASN A 251 5.26 14.43 2.25
C ASN A 251 3.99 13.98 1.50
N TYR A 252 4.02 13.87 0.17
CA TYR A 252 2.83 13.56 -0.63
C TYR A 252 2.53 12.07 -0.75
N TYR A 253 3.45 11.19 -0.36
CA TYR A 253 3.29 9.74 -0.53
C TYR A 253 4.10 8.98 0.51
N SER A 254 3.68 7.76 0.78
CA SER A 254 4.48 6.78 1.51
C SER A 254 5.18 5.88 0.50
N GLN A 255 6.49 5.70 0.65
CA GLN A 255 7.34 5.06 -0.34
C GLN A 255 7.35 3.52 -0.16
N PRO A 256 6.79 2.72 -1.08
CA PRO A 256 6.91 1.27 -0.95
C PRO A 256 8.37 0.86 -1.17
N ILE A 257 8.91 0.02 -0.29
CA ILE A 257 10.24 -0.59 -0.43
C ILE A 257 10.18 -2.13 -0.46
N TYR A 258 8.96 -2.67 -0.49
CA TYR A 258 8.66 -4.09 -0.62
C TYR A 258 9.34 -4.94 0.46
N ASN A 259 10.01 -6.02 0.06
CA ASN A 259 10.63 -6.95 0.98
C ASN A 259 11.94 -6.39 1.57
N VAL A 260 12.01 -6.39 2.90
CA VAL A 260 13.17 -5.97 3.69
C VAL A 260 13.61 -7.12 4.58
N GLY A 261 14.92 -7.37 4.61
CA GLY A 261 15.52 -8.39 5.47
C GLY A 261 16.66 -7.85 6.33
N LEU A 262 17.24 -8.72 7.16
CA LEU A 262 18.41 -8.38 8.00
C LEU A 262 19.57 -7.74 7.23
N ASN A 263 19.82 -8.18 6.00
CA ASN A 263 20.91 -7.68 5.16
C ASN A 263 20.77 -6.18 4.81
N ASP A 264 19.53 -5.66 4.82
CA ASP A 264 19.27 -4.24 4.55
C ASP A 264 19.70 -3.31 5.69
N LEU A 265 19.87 -3.84 6.92
CA LEU A 265 20.29 -3.05 8.08
C LEU A 265 21.72 -2.50 7.95
N THR A 266 22.60 -3.26 7.30
CA THR A 266 24.04 -2.97 7.27
C THR A 266 24.50 -2.31 5.98
N GLY A 267 23.76 -2.48 4.88
CA GLY A 267 24.33 -2.29 3.53
C GLY A 267 23.72 -1.19 2.67
N LEU A 268 22.49 -0.72 2.93
CA LEU A 268 21.73 0.01 1.92
C LEU A 268 21.07 1.29 2.47
N ASP A 269 21.19 2.38 1.71
CA ASP A 269 20.45 3.64 1.96
C ASP A 269 18.92 3.48 1.88
N LEU A 270 18.43 2.27 1.57
CA LEU A 270 17.02 1.92 1.47
C LEU A 270 16.25 2.21 2.76
N LEU A 271 16.81 1.90 3.93
CA LEU A 271 16.13 2.13 5.22
C LEU A 271 16.19 3.59 5.68
N LYS A 272 16.94 4.44 4.98
CA LYS A 272 16.93 5.90 5.18
C LYS A 272 15.76 6.56 4.46
N THR A 273 15.05 5.83 3.61
CA THR A 273 13.84 6.32 2.94
C THR A 273 12.83 6.79 3.98
N LYS A 274 12.43 8.06 3.89
CA LYS A 274 11.38 8.63 4.73
C LYS A 274 10.03 7.96 4.39
N ALA A 275 9.17 7.79 5.39
CA ALA A 275 7.78 7.38 5.20
C ALA A 275 7.60 6.10 4.37
N TYR A 276 8.38 5.05 4.65
CA TYR A 276 8.32 3.83 3.85
C TYR A 276 7.18 2.89 4.27
N VAL A 277 6.72 2.07 3.34
CA VAL A 277 5.90 0.88 3.60
C VAL A 277 6.67 -0.35 3.12
N ALA A 278 6.84 -1.33 4.00
CA ALA A 278 7.63 -2.53 3.73
C ALA A 278 6.95 -3.76 4.31
N SER A 279 7.39 -4.93 3.83
CA SER A 279 7.09 -6.22 4.43
C SER A 279 8.37 -6.98 4.76
N THR A 280 8.31 -7.84 5.76
CA THR A 280 9.42 -8.71 6.15
C THR A 280 8.89 -10.06 6.62
N ASN A 281 9.77 -11.06 6.50
CA ASN A 281 9.61 -12.39 7.06
C ASN A 281 10.59 -12.64 8.22
N ASP A 282 11.38 -11.62 8.58
CA ASP A 282 12.39 -11.70 9.63
C ASP A 282 11.85 -11.11 10.94
N ASP A 283 11.28 -11.96 11.80
CA ASP A 283 10.73 -11.57 13.12
C ASP A 283 11.73 -10.82 14.01
N VAL A 284 13.02 -11.09 13.83
CA VAL A 284 14.09 -10.42 14.57
C VAL A 284 14.11 -8.90 14.34
N LEU A 285 13.54 -8.42 13.23
CA LEU A 285 13.40 -6.98 12.97
C LEU A 285 12.45 -6.29 13.94
N LEU A 286 11.56 -7.03 14.62
CA LEU A 286 10.64 -6.48 15.62
C LEU A 286 11.39 -5.82 16.79
N TYR A 287 12.58 -6.31 17.11
CA TYR A 287 13.42 -5.81 18.21
C TYR A 287 14.31 -4.63 17.79
N GLN A 288 14.35 -4.28 16.50
CA GLN A 288 15.18 -3.19 16.01
C GLN A 288 14.57 -1.85 16.36
N LYS A 289 15.30 -1.08 17.19
CA LYS A 289 14.88 0.26 17.59
C LYS A 289 14.95 1.22 16.41
N ASN A 290 13.96 2.10 16.31
CA ASN A 290 13.90 3.14 15.28
C ASN A 290 13.88 2.62 13.84
N LEU A 291 13.59 1.34 13.60
CA LEU A 291 13.46 0.82 12.23
C LEU A 291 12.14 1.29 11.61
N PHE A 292 11.04 1.07 12.33
CA PHE A 292 9.68 1.39 11.93
C PHE A 292 8.95 2.12 13.06
N ASP A 293 7.82 2.75 12.74
CA ASP A 293 6.95 3.44 13.70
C ASP A 293 5.70 2.61 13.99
N ILE A 294 5.22 1.87 12.99
CA ILE A 294 4.06 0.97 13.06
C ILE A 294 4.46 -0.45 12.66
N ALA A 295 4.16 -1.42 13.52
CA ALA A 295 4.26 -2.84 13.19
C ALA A 295 2.88 -3.40 12.86
N VAL A 296 2.82 -4.16 11.77
CA VAL A 296 1.63 -4.90 11.35
C VAL A 296 1.98 -6.37 11.40
N ILE A 297 1.39 -7.13 12.31
CA ILE A 297 1.65 -8.56 12.46
C ILE A 297 0.57 -9.31 11.70
N ILE A 298 0.97 -9.98 10.63
CA ILE A 298 0.12 -10.91 9.88
C ILE A 298 0.38 -12.31 10.41
N ASN A 299 -0.71 -13.01 10.75
CA ASN A 299 -0.71 -14.36 11.31
C ASN A 299 0.05 -14.43 12.64
N ASP A 300 -0.61 -14.02 13.72
CA ASP A 300 -0.07 -14.17 15.08
C ASP A 300 -0.30 -15.61 15.56
N GLU A 301 0.62 -16.18 16.33
CA GLU A 301 0.43 -17.54 16.90
C GLU A 301 -0.78 -17.58 17.84
N GLU A 302 -1.10 -16.45 18.47
CA GLU A 302 -2.21 -16.30 19.40
C GLU A 302 -3.53 -15.88 18.72
N SER A 303 -3.48 -15.33 17.50
CA SER A 303 -4.67 -14.84 16.80
C SER A 303 -4.57 -15.04 15.28
N ASP A 304 -5.59 -15.68 14.71
CA ASP A 304 -5.72 -15.95 13.27
C ASP A 304 -5.99 -14.69 12.41
N TYR A 305 -5.98 -13.51 13.01
CA TYR A 305 -6.26 -12.23 12.37
C TYR A 305 -5.10 -11.24 12.58
N PRO A 306 -4.92 -10.24 11.70
CA PRO A 306 -3.81 -9.32 11.81
C PRO A 306 -3.96 -8.35 12.98
N ALA A 307 -2.83 -7.89 13.49
CA ALA A 307 -2.77 -6.92 14.59
C ALA A 307 -1.83 -5.76 14.26
N ILE A 308 -2.16 -4.56 14.72
CA ILE A 308 -1.37 -3.35 14.49
C ILE A 308 -0.93 -2.77 15.83
N TYR A 309 0.34 -2.39 15.91
CA TYR A 309 0.95 -1.84 17.12
C TYR A 309 1.80 -0.60 16.79
N ASN A 310 1.81 0.37 17.71
CA ASN A 310 2.84 1.41 17.71
C ASN A 310 4.15 0.82 18.23
N HIS A 311 5.27 1.08 17.56
CA HIS A 311 6.59 0.63 18.01
C HIS A 311 6.92 1.13 19.44
N LYS A 312 6.49 2.35 19.78
CA LYS A 312 6.68 2.96 21.12
C LYS A 312 6.05 2.12 22.24
N ASP A 313 4.97 1.40 21.93
CA ASP A 313 4.16 0.67 22.90
C ASP A 313 4.61 -0.78 23.08
N MET A 314 5.42 -1.31 22.15
CA MET A 314 5.78 -2.72 22.07
C MET A 314 6.79 -3.17 23.12
N GLY A 315 7.71 -2.33 23.61
CA GLY A 315 8.61 -2.69 24.73
C GLY A 315 9.37 -4.03 24.63
N GLY A 316 9.43 -4.66 23.45
CA GLY A 316 9.97 -6.01 23.22
C GLY A 316 8.98 -7.18 23.34
N ALA A 317 7.70 -6.96 23.63
CA ALA A 317 6.67 -8.00 23.68
C ALA A 317 5.33 -7.53 23.08
N LEU A 318 4.64 -8.42 22.36
CA LEU A 318 3.33 -8.13 21.79
C LEU A 318 2.28 -8.12 22.92
N ASP A 319 1.79 -6.94 23.30
CA ASP A 319 0.72 -6.78 24.29
C ASP A 319 -0.63 -6.60 23.60
N GLN A 320 -1.50 -7.60 23.71
CA GLN A 320 -2.85 -7.65 23.17
C GLN A 320 -3.69 -6.40 23.52
N LYS A 321 -3.46 -5.77 24.69
CA LYS A 321 -4.22 -4.60 25.13
C LYS A 321 -3.83 -3.30 24.43
N LYS A 322 -2.67 -3.28 23.77
CA LYS A 322 -2.14 -2.10 23.06
C LYS A 322 -2.32 -2.18 21.55
N LYS A 323 -3.12 -3.13 21.07
CA LYS A 323 -3.54 -3.21 19.67
C LYS A 323 -4.29 -1.93 19.28
N LEU A 324 -3.93 -1.35 18.14
CA LEU A 324 -4.71 -0.28 17.54
C LEU A 324 -6.00 -0.86 16.96
N LYS A 325 -7.12 -0.16 17.17
CA LYS A 325 -8.46 -0.59 16.76
C LYS A 325 -9.13 0.50 15.95
N ALA A 326 -9.87 0.09 14.93
CA ALA A 326 -10.73 0.94 14.13
C ALA A 326 -11.91 1.46 14.95
N THR A 327 -12.43 2.62 14.58
CA THR A 327 -13.69 3.15 15.15
C THR A 327 -14.88 2.39 14.58
N VAL A 328 -16.02 2.46 15.27
CA VAL A 328 -17.27 1.88 14.76
C VAL A 328 -17.68 2.51 13.43
N ARG A 329 -17.37 3.81 13.24
CA ARG A 329 -17.57 4.50 11.97
C ARG A 329 -16.68 3.96 10.85
N ASP A 330 -15.41 3.68 11.15
CA ASP A 330 -14.48 3.03 10.21
C ASP A 330 -14.97 1.63 9.81
N TYR A 331 -15.51 0.87 10.76
CA TYR A 331 -16.12 -0.43 10.50
C TYR A 331 -17.29 -0.34 9.49
N TYR A 332 -18.21 0.61 9.64
CA TYR A 332 -19.30 0.79 8.67
C TYR A 332 -18.81 1.22 7.28
N LYS A 333 -17.82 2.11 7.20
CA LYS A 333 -17.17 2.47 5.92
C LYS A 333 -16.53 1.24 5.27
N PHE A 334 -15.87 0.40 6.08
CA PHE A 334 -15.27 -0.85 5.63
C PHE A 334 -16.33 -1.81 5.07
N LYS A 335 -17.47 -2.01 5.75
CA LYS A 335 -18.55 -2.87 5.23
C LYS A 335 -19.02 -2.44 3.85
N ALA A 336 -19.12 -1.14 3.60
CA ALA A 336 -19.52 -0.64 2.28
C ALA A 336 -18.49 -1.00 1.19
N ILE A 337 -17.20 -0.85 1.47
CA ILE A 337 -16.10 -1.25 0.56
C ILE A 337 -16.10 -2.77 0.33
N HIS A 338 -16.19 -3.55 1.40
CA HIS A 338 -16.21 -5.00 1.34
C HIS A 338 -17.41 -5.50 0.50
N ASN A 339 -18.59 -4.94 0.73
CA ASN A 339 -19.78 -5.27 -0.05
C ASN A 339 -19.63 -4.89 -1.53
N GLU A 340 -19.00 -3.77 -1.86
CA GLU A 340 -18.73 -3.40 -3.25
C GLU A 340 -17.83 -4.43 -3.96
N LEU A 341 -16.80 -4.93 -3.27
CA LEU A 341 -15.91 -5.98 -3.79
C LEU A 341 -16.61 -7.33 -3.94
N HIS A 342 -17.41 -7.74 -2.96
CA HIS A 342 -17.98 -9.09 -2.97
C HIS A 342 -19.34 -9.20 -3.65
N LYS A 343 -20.03 -8.08 -3.93
CA LYS A 343 -21.25 -8.05 -4.78
C LYS A 343 -21.01 -8.65 -6.18
N SER A 344 -19.79 -8.51 -6.69
CA SER A 344 -19.39 -9.04 -8.00
C SER A 344 -18.80 -10.45 -7.96
N THR A 345 -18.44 -10.95 -6.78
CA THR A 345 -17.71 -12.21 -6.60
C THR A 345 -18.67 -13.29 -6.08
N GLY A 346 -19.62 -13.72 -6.92
CA GLY A 346 -20.54 -14.79 -6.51
C GLY A 346 -19.78 -16.10 -6.21
N SER A 347 -19.75 -16.55 -4.95
CA SER A 347 -19.38 -17.90 -4.45
C SER A 347 -18.40 -18.71 -5.33
N ARG A 348 -17.30 -18.13 -5.78
CA ARG A 348 -16.27 -18.82 -6.56
C ARG A 348 -14.94 -18.77 -5.81
N LEU A 349 -14.24 -19.91 -5.79
CA LEU A 349 -12.95 -20.11 -5.12
C LEU A 349 -11.79 -19.33 -5.78
N THR A 350 -12.00 -18.79 -6.99
CA THR A 350 -11.01 -18.03 -7.74
C THR A 350 -11.65 -16.78 -8.34
N THR A 351 -11.20 -15.61 -7.90
CA THR A 351 -11.64 -14.32 -8.43
C THR A 351 -10.96 -14.06 -9.77
N GLU A 352 -11.71 -14.12 -10.86
CA GLU A 352 -11.20 -13.77 -12.19
C GLU A 352 -11.20 -12.25 -12.36
N PHE A 353 -10.06 -11.67 -12.73
CA PHE A 353 -9.96 -10.23 -13.01
C PHE A 353 -10.16 -9.94 -14.48
N THR A 354 -10.93 -8.90 -14.80
CA THR A 354 -11.12 -8.43 -16.18
C THR A 354 -10.69 -6.98 -16.34
N ASN A 355 -10.30 -6.62 -17.56
CA ASN A 355 -10.16 -5.23 -18.00
C ASN A 355 -11.12 -4.97 -19.17
N LYS A 356 -12.41 -5.26 -18.97
CA LYS A 356 -13.44 -5.12 -20.01
C LYS A 356 -13.69 -3.66 -20.36
N THR A 357 -13.37 -2.76 -19.43
CA THR A 357 -13.47 -1.31 -19.59
C THR A 357 -12.34 -0.72 -20.45
N ASN A 358 -11.41 -1.56 -20.98
CA ASN A 358 -10.26 -1.14 -21.78
C ASN A 358 -9.47 0.00 -21.11
N MET A 359 -9.32 -0.06 -19.78
CA MET A 359 -8.48 0.89 -19.06
C MET A 359 -7.05 0.71 -19.55
N SER A 360 -6.43 1.80 -19.99
CA SER A 360 -5.00 1.75 -20.27
C SER A 360 -4.28 1.52 -18.95
N THR A 361 -3.19 0.78 -18.98
CA THR A 361 -2.18 0.74 -17.91
C THR A 361 -1.73 2.14 -17.48
N ASP A 362 -1.75 3.15 -18.36
CA ASP A 362 -1.47 4.53 -17.96
C ASP A 362 -2.61 5.13 -17.12
N ASP A 363 -3.87 4.71 -17.31
CA ASP A 363 -5.01 5.07 -16.44
C ASP A 363 -4.96 4.31 -15.10
N LEU A 364 -4.49 3.07 -15.11
CA LEU A 364 -4.23 2.26 -13.90
C LEU A 364 -3.05 2.81 -13.07
N ASN A 365 -2.05 3.37 -13.74
CA ASN A 365 -0.91 4.01 -13.12
C ASN A 365 -1.31 5.40 -12.60
N SER A 366 -1.96 6.20 -13.45
CA SER A 366 -2.23 7.61 -13.16
C SER A 366 -3.40 7.87 -12.21
N VAL A 367 -4.25 6.87 -11.91
CA VAL A 367 -5.47 6.93 -11.06
C VAL A 367 -5.92 8.36 -10.79
N HIS A 368 -6.17 9.09 -11.88
CA HIS A 368 -6.62 10.46 -11.78
C HIS A 368 -8.08 10.36 -11.42
N THR A 369 -8.36 10.44 -10.12
CA THR A 369 -9.71 10.43 -9.55
C THR A 369 -10.41 11.74 -9.96
N LYS A 370 -10.76 11.85 -11.24
CA LYS A 370 -11.67 12.86 -11.76
C LYS A 370 -13.05 12.51 -11.22
N ILE A 371 -13.34 13.01 -10.02
CA ILE A 371 -14.68 13.17 -9.45
C ILE A 371 -15.56 11.92 -9.69
N SER A 372 -15.13 10.79 -9.15
CA SER A 372 -16.08 9.75 -8.77
C SER A 372 -16.52 10.09 -7.35
N SER A 373 -17.61 10.83 -7.21
CA SER A 373 -18.29 10.99 -5.93
C SER A 373 -19.01 9.66 -5.63
N THR A 374 -18.27 8.63 -5.26
CA THR A 374 -18.88 7.41 -4.75
C THR A 374 -19.32 7.71 -3.32
N SER A 375 -20.50 8.28 -3.18
CA SER A 375 -21.22 8.29 -1.92
C SER A 375 -21.56 6.83 -1.60
N LEU A 376 -20.71 6.18 -0.80
CA LEU A 376 -21.01 4.88 -0.21
C LEU A 376 -22.17 5.10 0.78
N ASN A 377 -23.40 5.05 0.27
CA ASN A 377 -24.58 5.12 1.11
C ASN A 377 -24.56 3.94 2.09
N GLN A 378 -25.01 4.17 3.33
CA GLN A 378 -25.29 3.10 4.29
C GLN A 378 -26.28 2.13 3.66
N PHE A 379 -25.81 0.90 3.42
CA PHE A 379 -26.67 -0.23 3.15
C PHE A 379 -26.68 -1.08 4.41
N ASP A 380 -27.83 -1.15 5.05
CA ASP A 380 -28.19 -2.06 6.16
C ASP A 380 -28.15 -3.55 5.76
N ASP A 381 -27.45 -3.89 4.67
CA ASP A 381 -27.34 -5.26 4.20
C ASP A 381 -26.33 -6.01 5.08
N GLU A 382 -26.85 -6.99 5.84
CA GLU A 382 -26.03 -7.97 6.56
C GLU A 382 -25.04 -8.63 5.58
N VAL A 383 -23.74 -8.54 5.89
CA VAL A 383 -22.70 -9.26 5.15
C VAL A 383 -22.89 -10.74 5.46
N ALA A 384 -23.11 -11.55 4.42
CA ALA A 384 -23.14 -12.99 4.61
C ALA A 384 -21.75 -13.47 5.04
N ASP A 385 -21.69 -14.18 6.18
CA ASP A 385 -20.47 -14.77 6.76
C ASP A 385 -19.43 -13.76 7.27
N GLU A 386 -19.87 -12.76 8.03
CA GLU A 386 -18.99 -11.76 8.64
C GLU A 386 -18.09 -12.36 9.74
N PRO A 387 -16.75 -12.25 9.66
CA PRO A 387 -15.85 -12.70 10.71
C PRO A 387 -16.07 -11.95 12.03
N ALA A 388 -16.29 -12.70 13.11
CA ALA A 388 -16.57 -12.11 14.44
C ALA A 388 -15.46 -11.18 14.96
N TRP A 389 -14.21 -11.38 14.54
CA TRP A 389 -13.07 -10.56 14.96
C TRP A 389 -13.14 -9.13 14.41
N TRP A 390 -13.88 -8.88 13.32
CA TRP A 390 -14.04 -7.53 12.77
C TRP A 390 -14.68 -6.59 13.78
N VAL A 391 -15.72 -7.05 14.48
CA VAL A 391 -16.43 -6.24 15.49
C VAL A 391 -15.78 -6.36 16.86
N ASN A 392 -15.41 -7.57 17.29
CA ASN A 392 -14.98 -7.80 18.67
C ASN A 392 -13.53 -7.36 18.94
N ASP A 393 -12.64 -7.58 17.98
CA ASP A 393 -11.21 -7.45 18.18
C ASP A 393 -10.62 -6.26 17.42
N ALA A 394 -11.02 -6.07 16.16
CA ALA A 394 -10.51 -5.00 15.29
C ALA A 394 -11.21 -3.65 15.47
N THR A 395 -12.44 -3.66 15.98
CA THR A 395 -13.22 -2.45 16.23
C THR A 395 -13.26 -2.19 17.73
N GLU A 396 -13.19 -0.92 18.11
CA GLU A 396 -13.38 -0.54 19.51
C GLU A 396 -14.86 -0.58 19.92
N ALA A 397 -15.12 -0.65 21.23
CA ALA A 397 -16.48 -0.50 21.74
C ALA A 397 -16.90 0.97 21.68
N VAL A 398 -18.16 1.20 21.28
CA VAL A 398 -18.76 2.55 21.26
C VAL A 398 -18.52 3.24 22.61
N SER A 399 -17.95 4.45 22.56
CA SER A 399 -17.75 5.24 23.77
C SER A 399 -19.09 5.55 24.44
N TRP A 400 -19.13 5.60 25.77
CA TRP A 400 -20.36 5.99 26.48
C TRP A 400 -20.83 7.39 26.07
N ARG A 401 -19.89 8.29 25.74
CA ARG A 401 -20.20 9.65 25.28
C ARG A 401 -20.87 9.63 23.92
N GLU A 402 -20.33 8.82 23.02
CA GLU A 402 -20.88 8.60 21.69
C GLU A 402 -22.25 7.91 21.76
N SER A 403 -22.41 6.91 22.63
CA SER A 403 -23.70 6.23 22.84
C SER A 403 -24.78 7.21 23.31
N ILE A 404 -24.44 8.09 24.26
CA ILE A 404 -25.35 9.13 24.75
C ILE A 404 -25.65 10.14 23.64
N TRP A 405 -24.61 10.60 22.93
CA TRP A 405 -24.78 11.56 21.83
C TRP A 405 -25.66 10.97 20.71
N SER A 406 -25.38 9.77 20.23
CA SER A 406 -26.19 9.09 19.21
C SER A 406 -27.62 8.85 19.68
N ALA A 407 -27.84 8.50 20.95
CA ALA A 407 -29.19 8.40 21.51
C ALA A 407 -29.90 9.76 21.50
N PHE A 408 -29.25 10.82 21.99
CA PHE A 408 -29.79 12.18 21.97
C PHE A 408 -30.02 12.70 20.55
N SER A 409 -29.11 12.46 19.62
CA SER A 409 -29.23 12.80 18.21
C SER A 409 -30.41 12.07 17.57
N TRP A 410 -30.58 10.76 17.82
CA TRP A 410 -31.75 10.01 17.37
C TRP A 410 -33.06 10.56 17.97
N PHE A 411 -33.07 10.90 19.26
CA PHE A 411 -34.22 11.54 19.90
C PHE A 411 -34.50 12.94 19.33
N ALA A 412 -33.47 13.73 19.04
CA ALA A 412 -33.60 15.06 18.44
C ALA A 412 -33.98 15.01 16.96
N SER A 413 -33.55 13.97 16.23
CA SER A 413 -33.80 13.76 14.80
C SER A 413 -35.06 12.96 14.50
N ALA A 414 -35.75 12.42 15.50
CA ALA A 414 -37.00 11.65 15.34
C ALA A 414 -38.16 12.43 14.67
N GLY A 415 -37.97 13.71 14.31
CA GLY A 415 -38.86 14.52 13.48
C GLY A 415 -38.31 14.94 12.11
N GLN A 416 -37.04 14.66 11.80
CA GLN A 416 -36.45 14.89 10.48
C GLN A 416 -35.93 13.57 9.91
N VAL A 417 -36.75 12.97 9.03
CA VAL A 417 -36.26 11.94 8.12
C VAL A 417 -35.20 12.60 7.25
N VAL A 418 -33.93 12.32 7.51
CA VAL A 418 -32.84 12.69 6.59
C VAL A 418 -33.15 11.99 5.28
N SER A 419 -33.62 12.77 4.29
CA SER A 419 -33.89 12.25 2.96
C SER A 419 -32.55 11.86 2.35
N ASN A 420 -32.21 10.57 2.44
CA ASN A 420 -31.14 9.98 1.66
C ASN A 420 -31.47 10.21 0.19
N THR A 421 -30.75 11.13 -0.44
CA THR A 421 -30.79 11.34 -1.88
C THR A 421 -30.35 10.04 -2.54
N HIS A 422 -31.32 9.30 -3.10
CA HIS A 422 -31.06 8.11 -3.91
C HIS A 422 -30.14 8.51 -5.08
N SER A 423 -28.85 8.20 -5.00
CA SER A 423 -28.02 8.05 -6.17
C SER A 423 -28.43 6.74 -6.87
N GLU A 424 -28.68 6.82 -8.17
CA GLU A 424 -29.03 5.65 -8.98
C GLU A 424 -27.93 4.58 -8.85
N PRO A 425 -28.29 3.29 -8.67
CA PRO A 425 -27.31 2.23 -8.69
C PRO A 425 -26.61 2.23 -10.05
N LEU A 426 -25.30 2.46 -10.02
CA LEU A 426 -24.42 2.29 -11.18
C LEU A 426 -24.63 0.89 -11.75
N SER A 427 -25.10 0.87 -13.00
CA SER A 427 -25.09 -0.24 -13.95
C SER A 427 -25.56 -1.60 -13.39
N LYS A 428 -26.76 -2.02 -13.82
CA LYS A 428 -27.11 -3.44 -13.88
C LYS A 428 -26.18 -4.13 -14.90
N ASN A 429 -24.94 -4.44 -14.54
CA ASN A 429 -24.06 -5.22 -15.41
C ASN A 429 -23.63 -6.53 -14.73
N ASP A 430 -24.04 -7.60 -15.41
CA ASP A 430 -23.60 -8.99 -15.39
C ASP A 430 -23.29 -9.64 -14.04
N ARG A 431 -24.15 -10.60 -13.71
CA ARG A 431 -23.91 -11.73 -12.79
C ARG A 431 -22.80 -12.68 -13.29
N ASN A 432 -21.73 -12.14 -13.88
CA ASN A 432 -20.52 -12.88 -14.18
C ASN A 432 -19.54 -12.59 -13.05
N GLY A 433 -19.14 -13.63 -12.31
CA GLY A 433 -18.35 -13.58 -11.08
C GLY A 433 -16.90 -13.09 -11.24
N SER A 434 -16.66 -12.04 -12.02
CA SER A 434 -15.35 -11.47 -12.32
C SER A 434 -15.27 -10.02 -11.83
N LEU A 435 -14.17 -9.66 -11.14
CA LEU A 435 -13.90 -8.28 -10.71
C LEU A 435 -13.26 -7.49 -11.86
N ASP A 436 -13.81 -6.33 -12.18
CA ASP A 436 -13.20 -5.43 -13.16
C ASP A 436 -12.19 -4.49 -12.50
N MET A 437 -11.07 -4.21 -13.16
CA MET A 437 -10.04 -3.29 -12.63
C MET A 437 -10.60 -1.92 -12.26
N MET A 438 -11.65 -1.46 -12.96
CA MET A 438 -12.33 -0.20 -12.65
C MET A 438 -12.93 -0.17 -11.24
N GLN A 439 -13.45 -1.29 -10.74
CA GLN A 439 -13.97 -1.38 -9.38
C GLN A 439 -12.86 -1.20 -8.34
N LEU A 440 -11.69 -1.78 -8.59
CA LEU A 440 -10.53 -1.62 -7.72
C LEU A 440 -10.05 -0.16 -7.70
N VAL A 441 -10.05 0.51 -8.86
CA VAL A 441 -9.71 1.93 -8.98
C VAL A 441 -10.74 2.83 -8.27
N ASN A 442 -12.03 2.48 -8.28
CA ASN A 442 -13.06 3.21 -7.54
C ASN A 442 -12.81 3.18 -6.03
N ILE A 443 -12.38 2.05 -5.49
CA ILE A 443 -12.04 1.91 -4.06
C ILE A 443 -10.82 2.78 -3.73
N VAL A 444 -9.79 2.77 -4.57
CA VAL A 444 -8.66 3.72 -4.43
C VAL A 444 -9.17 5.16 -4.44
N GLY A 445 -10.10 5.46 -5.34
CA GLY A 445 -10.75 6.76 -5.44
C GLY A 445 -11.50 7.20 -4.19
N PHE A 446 -12.14 6.27 -3.48
CA PHE A 446 -12.79 6.53 -2.19
C PHE A 446 -11.80 7.07 -1.15
N PHE A 447 -10.65 6.40 -0.95
CA PHE A 447 -9.62 6.86 0.00
C PHE A 447 -9.02 8.22 -0.40
N HIS A 448 -8.82 8.45 -1.69
CA HIS A 448 -8.40 9.76 -2.18
C HIS A 448 -9.45 10.85 -1.95
N SER A 449 -10.74 10.52 -2.06
CA SER A 449 -11.84 11.46 -1.79
C SER A 449 -11.91 11.84 -0.31
N LEU A 450 -11.66 10.87 0.59
CA LEU A 450 -11.60 11.11 2.03
C LEU A 450 -10.41 12.01 2.38
N THR A 451 -9.23 11.74 1.81
CA THR A 451 -8.04 12.58 1.96
C THR A 451 -8.29 14.01 1.47
N LYS A 452 -8.93 14.17 0.30
CA LYS A 452 -9.34 15.49 -0.23
C LYS A 452 -10.25 16.22 0.75
N LYS A 453 -11.27 15.54 1.26
CA LYS A 453 -12.24 16.11 2.21
C LYS A 453 -11.52 16.66 3.45
N TRP A 454 -10.61 15.87 4.04
CA TRP A 454 -9.85 16.29 5.23
C TRP A 454 -9.00 17.52 4.94
N ILE A 455 -8.27 17.53 3.82
CA ILE A 455 -7.41 18.67 3.48
C ILE A 455 -8.22 19.93 3.18
N TYR A 456 -9.34 19.83 2.45
CA TYR A 456 -10.18 20.98 2.17
C TYR A 456 -10.79 21.55 3.45
N LEU A 457 -11.35 20.72 4.33
CA LEU A 457 -11.92 21.20 5.59
C LEU A 457 -10.89 21.93 6.46
N ILE A 458 -9.69 21.36 6.64
CA ILE A 458 -8.63 22.03 7.40
C ILE A 458 -8.15 23.30 6.70
N ASN A 459 -8.02 23.31 5.37
CA ASN A 459 -7.65 24.51 4.62
C ASN A 459 -8.65 25.64 4.86
N GLU A 460 -9.96 25.38 4.78
CA GLU A 460 -11.00 26.39 5.03
C GLU A 460 -10.89 26.95 6.45
N ILE A 461 -10.77 26.09 7.47
CA ILE A 461 -10.66 26.54 8.87
C ILE A 461 -9.38 27.35 9.12
N VAL A 462 -8.24 26.93 8.55
CA VAL A 462 -6.96 27.65 8.66
C VAL A 462 -7.06 29.02 7.99
N ILE A 463 -7.72 29.11 6.83
CA ILE A 463 -7.90 30.38 6.11
C ILE A 463 -8.77 31.34 6.93
N GLU A 464 -9.91 30.87 7.45
CA GLU A 464 -10.83 31.67 8.26
C GLU A 464 -10.11 32.27 9.49
N GLN A 465 -9.35 31.46 10.24
CA GLN A 465 -8.62 31.94 11.43
C GLN A 465 -7.46 32.88 11.10
N LEU A 466 -6.82 32.75 9.93
CA LEU A 466 -5.78 33.68 9.47
C LEU A 466 -6.36 35.06 9.11
N GLU A 467 -7.54 35.09 8.50
CA GLU A 467 -8.24 36.33 8.13
C GLU A 467 -8.73 37.09 9.37
N GLU A 468 -9.26 36.39 10.38
CA GLU A 468 -9.69 36.99 11.65
C GLU A 468 -8.55 37.71 12.39
N GLN A 469 -7.32 37.17 12.33
CA GLN A 469 -6.17 37.78 12.99
C GLN A 469 -5.58 38.98 12.23
N ASN A 470 -5.84 39.11 10.92
CA ASN A 470 -5.32 40.21 10.08
C ASN A 470 -6.43 40.93 9.27
N PRO A 471 -7.33 41.67 9.93
CA PRO A 471 -8.56 42.20 9.31
C PRO A 471 -8.37 43.44 8.40
N GLY A 472 -7.33 43.50 7.56
CA GLY A 472 -7.02 44.69 6.75
C GLY A 472 -6.27 44.50 5.44
N ASP A 473 -6.02 43.26 5.02
CA ASP A 473 -5.25 42.96 3.80
C ASP A 473 -6.16 42.27 2.77
N GLU A 474 -7.17 43.00 2.27
CA GLU A 474 -8.18 42.49 1.31
C GLU A 474 -7.56 41.98 -0.02
N ASP A 475 -6.30 42.36 -0.32
CA ASP A 475 -5.54 41.96 -1.51
C ASP A 475 -4.44 40.90 -1.21
N ALA A 476 -4.33 40.42 0.02
CA ALA A 476 -3.34 39.41 0.39
C ALA A 476 -3.76 38.03 -0.13
N SER A 477 -3.40 37.74 -1.39
CA SER A 477 -3.48 36.38 -1.93
C SER A 477 -2.91 35.37 -0.93
N LEU A 478 -3.50 34.17 -0.83
CA LEU A 478 -3.07 33.02 0.00
C LEU A 478 -1.56 32.99 0.25
N PHE A 479 -0.75 33.20 -0.79
CA PHE A 479 0.71 33.18 -0.70
C PHE A 479 1.40 34.23 0.17
N SER A 480 0.77 35.38 0.42
CA SER A 480 1.39 36.49 1.14
C SER A 480 1.22 36.38 2.66
N SER A 481 0.03 36.00 3.14
CA SER A 481 -0.26 35.71 4.55
C SER A 481 0.45 34.45 5.04
N LEU A 482 0.68 33.47 4.17
CA LEU A 482 1.44 32.23 4.43
C LEU A 482 2.96 32.41 4.62
N THR A 483 3.48 33.60 4.35
CA THR A 483 4.90 33.95 4.56
C THR A 483 5.12 34.81 5.80
N SER A 484 4.05 35.12 6.54
CA SER A 484 4.16 35.86 7.79
C SER A 484 4.84 34.98 8.86
N ASN A 485 5.76 35.56 9.63
CA ASN A 485 6.50 34.88 10.70
C ASN A 485 5.61 34.47 11.90
N HIS A 486 4.28 34.59 11.80
CA HIS A 486 3.35 34.35 12.89
C HIS A 486 2.59 33.06 12.62
N LYS A 487 2.72 32.10 13.54
CA LYS A 487 1.94 30.86 13.51
C LYS A 487 0.66 31.05 14.31
N ILE A 488 -0.40 30.36 13.90
CA ILE A 488 -1.69 30.35 14.60
C ILE A 488 -1.83 29.12 15.49
N SER A 489 -2.63 29.23 16.56
CA SER A 489 -3.18 28.07 17.27
C SER A 489 -4.50 27.71 16.60
N LEU A 490 -4.58 26.51 16.02
CA LEU A 490 -5.77 26.07 15.30
C LEU A 490 -6.79 25.50 16.30
N GLU A 491 -7.93 26.15 16.44
CA GLU A 491 -9.04 25.63 17.22
C GLU A 491 -9.98 24.80 16.32
N LEU A 492 -10.24 23.55 16.70
CA LEU A 492 -11.17 22.64 16.03
C LEU A 492 -12.30 22.24 16.96
N THR A 493 -13.52 22.29 16.46
CA THR A 493 -14.72 21.84 17.15
C THR A 493 -14.93 20.33 16.97
N TYR A 494 -15.78 19.72 17.80
CA TYR A 494 -16.18 18.33 17.59
C TYR A 494 -16.98 18.14 16.29
N GLN A 495 -17.68 19.18 15.84
CA GLN A 495 -18.42 19.11 14.57
C GLN A 495 -17.45 18.99 13.39
N ASP A 496 -16.32 19.70 13.42
CA ASP A 496 -15.30 19.62 12.37
C ASP A 496 -14.75 18.19 12.23
N LEU A 497 -14.53 17.50 13.36
CA LEU A 497 -14.11 16.10 13.35
C LEU A 497 -15.19 15.18 12.78
N VAL A 498 -16.46 15.41 13.10
CA VAL A 498 -17.59 14.65 12.55
C VAL A 498 -17.72 14.86 11.04
N ASP A 499 -17.52 16.09 10.57
CA ASP A 499 -17.56 16.48 9.16
C ASP A 499 -16.37 15.89 8.39
N MET A 500 -15.20 15.78 9.04
CA MET A 500 -14.07 14.98 8.57
C MET A 500 -14.31 13.46 8.63
N GLU A 501 -15.49 12.98 8.99
CA GLU A 501 -15.75 11.54 9.07
C GLU A 501 -14.91 10.74 10.09
N LEU A 502 -14.48 11.44 11.15
CA LEU A 502 -13.74 10.90 12.28
C LEU A 502 -14.64 10.84 13.53
N ASP A 503 -14.18 10.14 14.57
CA ASP A 503 -14.83 10.11 15.87
C ASP A 503 -14.18 11.14 16.83
N PRO A 504 -14.89 12.21 17.24
CA PRO A 504 -14.36 13.20 18.18
C PRO A 504 -14.14 12.69 19.61
N TYR A 505 -14.72 11.53 19.96
CA TYR A 505 -14.61 10.94 21.29
C TYR A 505 -13.51 9.89 21.39
N TYR A 506 -12.98 9.43 20.25
CA TYR A 506 -11.89 8.47 20.23
C TYR A 506 -10.53 9.15 20.25
N ALA A 507 -9.71 8.79 21.25
CA ALA A 507 -8.41 9.40 21.46
C ALA A 507 -7.47 9.26 20.25
N GLN A 508 -7.55 8.15 19.48
CA GLN A 508 -6.68 7.96 18.32
C GLN A 508 -7.07 8.84 17.14
N ASP A 509 -8.36 9.10 16.94
CA ASP A 509 -8.83 9.99 15.86
C ASP A 509 -8.50 11.45 16.18
N VAL A 510 -8.69 11.86 17.43
CA VAL A 510 -8.28 13.18 17.92
C VAL A 510 -6.77 13.37 17.76
N GLU A 511 -5.96 12.38 18.16
CA GLU A 511 -4.50 12.46 18.00
C GLU A 511 -4.07 12.41 16.52
N PHE A 512 -4.75 11.61 15.70
CA PHE A 512 -4.54 11.58 14.26
C PHE A 512 -4.71 12.98 13.66
N VAL A 513 -5.80 13.70 13.98
CA VAL A 513 -6.03 15.06 13.45
C VAL A 513 -4.92 16.02 13.88
N ARG A 514 -4.47 15.96 15.14
CA ARG A 514 -3.35 16.81 15.61
C ARG A 514 -2.08 16.53 14.82
N GLU A 515 -1.65 15.27 14.74
CA GLU A 515 -0.45 14.89 13.99
C GLU A 515 -0.59 15.24 12.49
N PHE A 516 -1.79 15.07 11.93
CA PHE A 516 -2.07 15.37 10.52
C PHE A 516 -1.96 16.87 10.22
N VAL A 517 -2.59 17.71 11.03
CA VAL A 517 -2.49 19.16 10.88
C VAL A 517 -1.05 19.63 11.07
N MET A 518 -0.35 19.14 12.09
CA MET A 518 1.04 19.53 12.33
C MET A 518 1.99 19.10 11.21
N LEU A 519 1.72 17.95 10.56
CA LEU A 519 2.53 17.46 9.45
C LEU A 519 2.36 18.30 8.18
N TYR A 520 1.13 18.67 7.83
CA TYR A 520 0.83 19.30 6.53
C TYR A 520 0.66 20.83 6.61
N TRP A 521 0.40 21.39 7.79
CA TRP A 521 0.25 22.83 8.04
C TRP A 521 1.20 23.36 9.11
N GLY A 522 2.18 22.58 9.60
CA GLY A 522 3.08 22.99 10.68
C GLY A 522 3.97 24.21 10.39
N SER A 523 4.05 24.66 9.13
CA SER A 523 4.66 25.95 8.78
C SER A 523 3.84 27.16 9.25
N VAL A 524 2.53 27.00 9.38
CA VAL A 524 1.55 28.05 9.72
C VAL A 524 0.83 27.79 11.03
N VAL A 525 0.66 26.53 11.42
CA VAL A 525 0.01 26.12 12.67
C VAL A 525 1.08 25.73 13.69
N GLU A 526 0.99 26.26 14.90
CA GLU A 526 1.88 25.93 16.02
C GLU A 526 1.29 24.85 16.94
N ASN A 527 -0.01 24.94 17.22
CA ASN A 527 -0.72 24.01 18.09
C ASN A 527 -2.14 23.75 17.54
N VAL A 528 -2.74 22.63 17.94
CA VAL A 528 -4.10 22.22 17.55
C VAL A 528 -4.91 21.87 18.78
N ASP A 529 -5.88 22.72 19.11
CA ASP A 529 -6.76 22.58 20.26
C ASP A 529 -8.12 22.05 19.80
N ILE A 530 -8.50 20.87 20.29
CA ILE A 530 -9.74 20.18 19.90
C ILE A 530 -10.73 20.19 21.06
N GLY A 531 -11.92 20.76 20.85
CA GLY A 531 -13.04 20.67 21.80
C GLY A 531 -13.08 21.71 22.92
N MET A 532 -12.32 22.80 22.85
CA MET A 532 -12.36 23.88 23.84
C MET A 532 -13.15 25.10 23.37
N GLY A 533 -14.46 24.96 23.20
CA GLY A 533 -15.39 26.09 22.99
C GLY A 533 -16.01 26.64 24.28
N ILE A 534 -15.34 26.60 25.43
CA ILE A 534 -15.90 27.11 26.71
C ILE A 534 -14.92 27.96 27.54
N THR A 535 -14.03 28.71 26.89
CA THR A 535 -13.24 29.76 27.59
C THR A 535 -13.91 31.14 27.59
N GLY A 536 -15.21 31.23 27.26
CA GLY A 536 -15.92 32.51 27.12
C GLY A 536 -17.32 32.66 27.77
N ILE A 537 -17.88 31.67 28.48
CA ILE A 537 -19.29 31.74 28.97
C ILE A 537 -19.39 31.73 30.52
N CYS A 538 -18.36 32.18 31.24
CA CYS A 538 -18.49 32.51 32.66
C CYS A 538 -17.60 33.71 33.03
N CYS A 539 -18.10 34.91 32.72
CA CYS A 539 -17.79 36.14 33.45
C CYS A 539 -19.10 36.81 33.85
#